data_AF-A0A2R6DH12-F1
#
_entry.id   AF-A0A2R6DH12-F1
#
_cell.length_a   1.000
_cell.length_b   1.000
_cell.length_c   1.000
_cell.angle_alpha   90.00
_cell.angle_beta   90.00
_cell.angle_gamma   90.00
#
_symmetry.space_group_name_H-M   'P 1'
#
loop_
_entity.id
_entity.type
_entity.pdbx_description
1 polymer ?
#
loop_
_entity_poly.entity_id
_entity_poly.type
_entity_poly.pdbx_seq_one_letter_code
_entity_poly.pdbx_strand_id
1 'polypeptide(L)'
;MSKQPHLLVSDGELTDVALLPGDPGRVDRIAGHCENVETVAQNREYKVVNASFEGRRLTVCSTGIGCPSAAIAAEELSAVGVETLIRVGTAGALQRDIEIGDMVVATGAAKDEGTSKRYEAESVPAVPDFDVLSSLVEVSRERDEEVHVGPIATDDAFYAETDEYVRTWEEARLLAVEMEAAALFSIARRKGMRGRRPDGSDMVTLLSGGTGTPKLLDGADAAFPPAGTTVIANTGDDVELGGFLVCPDLDTVLFLGGGELDRETWWGIEGDTAATHEELFAIADAAGIDRGPRYLPDDAQVRGRDLGRWRRFSAVAEFMQIGDRDRAVHLTRTGLLDEGRSLTEVTRTLAEAFGVPWRVLPMSDDPVATIVHTAEGPMHFQEFWVARDGEPTVEDVEFRGADSAAPTDAVLDALDDPVVIGPSNPVTSIGPMLALDGFEAALAETPVVAVSPFVEDTVFSGPAAKLMAGTGSEPSTAGVAEAYSFADAFVLDDADRTDIDRPVVRTDTRMDDADDAARIARAVQEALEVVM
;
A
#
# COMPACT_ATOMS: atom_id res chain seq x y z
N MET A 1 17.72 -22.32 -12.25
CA MET A 1 17.34 -22.01 -13.64
C MET A 1 18.59 -21.80 -14.49
N SER A 2 18.51 -21.97 -15.81
CA SER A 2 19.66 -21.80 -16.71
C SER A 2 19.85 -20.33 -17.08
N LYS A 3 21.10 -19.87 -17.10
CA LYS A 3 21.51 -18.56 -17.60
C LYS A 3 20.96 -18.30 -19.00
N GLN A 4 20.33 -17.15 -19.21
CA GLN A 4 19.73 -16.77 -20.48
C GLN A 4 20.81 -16.57 -21.57
N PRO A 5 20.61 -17.08 -22.79
CA PRO A 5 21.69 -17.23 -23.76
C PRO A 5 22.16 -15.93 -24.42
N HIS A 6 21.32 -14.90 -24.54
CA HIS A 6 21.69 -13.66 -25.22
C HIS A 6 22.05 -12.54 -24.24
N LEU A 7 21.22 -12.30 -23.23
CA LEU A 7 21.46 -11.31 -22.19
C LEU A 7 22.55 -11.73 -21.21
N LEU A 8 22.81 -13.04 -21.09
CA LEU A 8 23.77 -13.61 -20.13
C LEU A 8 23.42 -13.25 -18.67
N VAL A 9 22.14 -13.36 -18.32
CA VAL A 9 21.57 -13.11 -16.98
C VAL A 9 20.82 -14.32 -16.45
N SER A 10 20.58 -14.36 -15.15
CA SER A 10 19.91 -15.43 -14.42
C SER A 10 18.83 -14.85 -13.51
N ASP A 11 17.92 -15.73 -13.08
CA ASP A 11 16.89 -15.39 -12.11
C ASP A 11 17.48 -14.74 -10.84
N GLY A 12 16.86 -13.65 -10.38
CA GLY A 12 17.31 -12.86 -9.23
C GLY A 12 18.46 -11.87 -9.49
N GLU A 13 19.04 -11.82 -10.70
CA GLU A 13 20.12 -10.85 -11.02
C GLU A 13 19.59 -9.47 -11.42
N LEU A 14 18.31 -9.35 -11.79
CA LEU A 14 17.69 -8.12 -12.30
C LEU A 14 16.61 -7.58 -11.36
N THR A 15 16.05 -6.43 -11.70
CA THR A 15 14.91 -5.82 -11.00
C THR A 15 13.60 -6.11 -11.72
N ASP A 16 12.49 -5.89 -11.03
CA ASP A 16 11.13 -5.99 -11.57
C ASP A 16 10.86 -5.04 -12.75
N VAL A 17 11.51 -3.86 -12.81
CA VAL A 17 11.36 -2.90 -13.93
C VAL A 17 12.62 -2.81 -14.79
N ALA A 18 12.46 -2.83 -16.11
CA ALA A 18 13.53 -2.60 -17.08
C ALA A 18 13.23 -1.46 -18.07
N LEU A 19 14.16 -0.49 -18.16
CA LEU A 19 14.21 0.52 -19.22
C LEU A 19 14.93 -0.04 -20.44
N LEU A 20 14.32 0.11 -21.61
CA LEU A 20 14.76 -0.51 -22.87
C LEU A 20 15.15 0.54 -23.91
N PRO A 21 16.39 1.07 -23.89
CA PRO A 21 16.95 1.81 -25.01
C PRO A 21 17.38 0.87 -26.15
N GLY A 22 17.38 1.33 -27.40
CA GLY A 22 17.94 0.52 -28.50
C GLY A 22 19.48 0.43 -28.45
N ASP A 23 20.13 1.59 -28.34
CA ASP A 23 21.60 1.72 -28.38
C ASP A 23 22.25 1.42 -27.01
N PRO A 24 23.25 0.51 -26.94
CA PRO A 24 24.06 0.29 -25.73
C PRO A 24 24.68 1.57 -25.15
N GLY A 25 25.04 2.55 -25.98
CA GLY A 25 25.58 3.82 -25.50
C GLY A 25 24.55 4.66 -24.72
N ARG A 26 23.26 4.47 -24.96
CA ARG A 26 22.19 5.11 -24.18
C ARG A 26 22.01 4.46 -22.81
N VAL A 27 22.38 3.19 -22.65
CA VAL A 27 22.40 2.52 -21.33
C VAL A 27 23.33 3.28 -20.39
N ASP A 28 24.55 3.60 -20.86
CA ASP A 28 25.52 4.38 -20.08
C ASP A 28 25.03 5.80 -19.79
N ARG A 29 24.36 6.43 -20.76
CA ARG A 29 23.81 7.78 -20.57
C ARG A 29 22.71 7.80 -19.51
N ILE A 30 21.78 6.84 -19.55
CA ILE A 30 20.71 6.71 -18.55
C ILE A 30 21.34 6.40 -17.18
N ALA A 31 22.24 5.42 -17.11
CA ALA A 31 22.91 5.05 -15.87
C ALA A 31 23.72 6.21 -15.26
N GLY A 32 24.22 7.14 -16.07
CA GLY A 32 24.90 8.35 -15.59
C GLY A 32 23.99 9.33 -14.81
N HIS A 33 22.68 9.15 -14.85
CA HIS A 33 21.71 9.88 -14.03
C HIS A 33 21.29 9.11 -12.77
N CYS A 34 21.83 7.91 -12.54
CA CYS A 34 21.44 7.02 -11.45
C CYS A 34 22.57 6.86 -10.40
N GLU A 35 22.19 6.29 -9.27
CA GLU A 35 23.05 5.84 -8.17
C GLU A 35 23.22 4.31 -8.21
N ASN A 36 24.16 3.76 -7.42
CA ASN A 36 24.39 2.32 -7.27
C ASN A 36 24.46 1.54 -8.60
N VAL A 37 25.19 2.09 -9.57
CA VAL A 37 25.28 1.55 -10.93
C VAL A 37 26.19 0.33 -10.98
N GLU A 38 25.65 -0.80 -11.42
CA GLU A 38 26.35 -2.07 -11.61
C GLU A 38 26.10 -2.63 -13.01
N THR A 39 27.17 -2.89 -13.77
CA THR A 39 27.05 -3.62 -15.04
C THR A 39 26.92 -5.11 -14.78
N VAL A 40 25.76 -5.67 -15.09
CA VAL A 40 25.45 -7.10 -14.90
C VAL A 40 26.06 -7.92 -16.03
N ALA A 41 25.81 -7.53 -17.27
CA ALA A 41 26.25 -8.27 -18.45
C ALA A 41 26.39 -7.37 -19.68
N GLN A 42 27.25 -7.78 -20.61
CA GLN A 42 27.33 -7.20 -21.94
C GLN A 42 27.63 -8.29 -22.97
N ASN A 43 26.75 -8.45 -23.95
CA ASN A 43 26.89 -9.43 -25.02
C ASN A 43 26.25 -8.88 -26.30
N ARG A 44 27.07 -8.72 -27.35
CA ARG A 44 26.64 -8.15 -28.64
C ARG A 44 26.01 -6.76 -28.46
N GLU A 45 24.78 -6.55 -28.93
CA GLU A 45 23.98 -5.35 -28.77
C GLU A 45 23.25 -5.24 -27.42
N TYR A 46 23.36 -6.24 -26.54
CA TYR A 46 22.73 -6.23 -25.22
C TYR A 46 23.73 -5.80 -24.15
N LYS A 47 23.48 -4.67 -23.51
CA LYS A 47 24.17 -4.19 -22.32
C LYS A 47 23.13 -4.04 -21.22
N VAL A 48 23.37 -4.72 -20.10
CA VAL A 48 22.45 -4.81 -18.96
C VAL A 48 23.12 -4.20 -17.73
N VAL A 49 22.47 -3.21 -17.14
CA VAL A 49 22.95 -2.46 -15.98
C VAL A 49 21.84 -2.40 -14.94
N ASN A 50 22.16 -2.68 -13.68
CA ASN A 50 21.29 -2.36 -12.55
C ASN A 50 21.69 -0.99 -11.99
N ALA A 51 20.71 -0.20 -11.55
CA ALA A 51 20.94 1.09 -10.93
C ALA A 51 19.80 1.45 -9.97
N SER A 52 19.96 2.54 -9.23
CA SER A 52 18.92 3.15 -8.40
C SER A 52 18.67 4.59 -8.85
N PHE A 53 17.42 5.00 -9.01
CA PHE A 53 17.06 6.39 -9.32
C PHE A 53 16.03 6.86 -8.29
N GLU A 54 16.34 7.92 -7.54
CA GLU A 54 15.46 8.46 -6.50
C GLU A 54 14.93 7.37 -5.53
N GLY A 55 15.82 6.46 -5.08
CA GLY A 55 15.48 5.35 -4.18
C GLY A 55 14.86 4.12 -4.87
N ARG A 56 14.41 4.21 -6.12
CA ARG A 56 13.86 3.08 -6.88
C ARG A 56 14.96 2.32 -7.61
N ARG A 57 15.07 1.01 -7.34
CA ARG A 57 15.92 0.11 -8.15
C ARG A 57 15.32 -0.12 -9.54
N LEU A 58 16.16 -0.13 -10.57
CA LEU A 58 15.77 -0.44 -11.95
C LEU A 58 16.89 -1.14 -12.73
N THR A 59 16.50 -1.81 -13.81
CA THR A 59 17.39 -2.38 -14.81
C THR A 59 17.36 -1.51 -16.06
N VAL A 60 18.48 -1.32 -16.72
CA VAL A 60 18.58 -0.70 -18.05
C VAL A 60 19.20 -1.72 -18.99
N CYS A 61 18.44 -2.16 -19.99
CA CYS A 61 18.84 -3.20 -20.93
C CYS A 61 18.73 -2.69 -22.36
N SER A 62 19.84 -2.58 -23.09
CA SER A 62 19.73 -2.26 -24.52
C SER A 62 19.08 -3.38 -25.31
N THR A 63 18.33 -3.04 -26.35
CA THR A 63 17.57 -4.01 -27.17
C THR A 63 18.05 -4.14 -28.60
N GLY A 64 19.09 -3.41 -28.99
CA GLY A 64 19.54 -3.36 -30.38
C GLY A 64 18.62 -2.55 -31.27
N ILE A 65 18.52 -2.97 -32.54
CA ILE A 65 17.70 -2.33 -33.58
C ILE A 65 16.72 -3.36 -34.13
N GLY A 66 15.44 -2.99 -34.16
CA GLY A 66 14.40 -3.79 -34.78
C GLY A 66 13.77 -4.83 -33.87
N CYS A 67 12.57 -5.25 -34.25
CA CYS A 67 11.74 -6.18 -33.49
C CYS A 67 12.41 -7.54 -33.17
N PRO A 68 13.24 -8.15 -34.04
CA PRO A 68 13.87 -9.43 -33.72
C PRO A 68 14.80 -9.37 -32.51
N SER A 69 15.60 -8.31 -32.39
CA SER A 69 16.55 -8.15 -31.28
C SER A 69 15.83 -7.75 -29.99
N ALA A 70 14.82 -6.88 -30.08
CA ALA A 70 13.98 -6.49 -28.95
C ALA A 70 13.15 -7.66 -28.39
N ALA A 71 12.65 -8.54 -29.25
CA ALA A 71 11.92 -9.73 -28.82
C ALA A 71 12.77 -10.68 -27.98
N ILE A 72 14.04 -10.88 -28.37
CA ILE A 72 15.00 -11.70 -27.59
C ILE A 72 15.19 -11.09 -26.20
N ALA A 73 15.41 -9.78 -26.10
CA ALA A 73 15.55 -9.11 -24.81
C ALA A 73 14.29 -9.26 -23.96
N ALA A 74 13.10 -9.00 -24.51
CA ALA A 74 11.84 -9.11 -23.76
C ALA A 74 11.57 -10.54 -23.25
N GLU A 75 11.82 -11.56 -24.08
CA GLU A 75 11.68 -12.98 -23.69
C GLU A 75 12.62 -13.35 -22.54
N GLU A 76 13.89 -12.96 -22.64
CA GLU A 76 14.88 -13.32 -21.64
C GLU A 76 14.74 -12.53 -20.34
N LEU A 77 14.37 -11.24 -20.41
CA LEU A 77 14.03 -10.42 -19.23
C LEU A 77 12.83 -11.01 -18.50
N SER A 78 11.75 -11.34 -19.22
CA SER A 78 10.58 -12.00 -18.63
C SER A 78 10.94 -13.34 -17.97
N ALA A 79 11.83 -14.12 -18.59
CA ALA A 79 12.24 -15.41 -18.08
C ALA A 79 13.12 -15.35 -16.80
N VAL A 80 13.55 -14.17 -16.36
CA VAL A 80 14.35 -13.96 -15.14
C VAL A 80 13.67 -13.00 -14.14
N GLY A 81 12.35 -12.84 -14.24
CA GLY A 81 11.56 -12.13 -13.24
C GLY A 81 11.42 -10.62 -13.47
N VAL A 82 11.74 -10.11 -14.66
CA VAL A 82 11.37 -8.73 -15.00
C VAL A 82 9.89 -8.70 -15.36
N GLU A 83 9.14 -7.78 -14.76
CA GLU A 83 7.68 -7.69 -14.86
C GLU A 83 7.22 -6.50 -15.70
N THR A 84 7.97 -5.40 -15.70
CA THR A 84 7.62 -4.18 -16.43
C THR A 84 8.72 -3.80 -17.42
N LEU A 85 8.34 -3.60 -18.68
CA LEU A 85 9.24 -3.12 -19.73
C LEU A 85 8.84 -1.71 -20.18
N ILE A 86 9.76 -0.76 -20.12
CA ILE A 86 9.52 0.62 -20.59
C ILE A 86 10.48 0.91 -21.74
N ARG A 87 9.95 1.02 -22.97
CA ARG A 87 10.74 1.38 -24.16
C ARG A 87 11.08 2.87 -24.13
N VAL A 88 12.37 3.20 -24.17
CA VAL A 88 12.85 4.60 -24.19
C VAL A 88 13.71 4.84 -25.42
N GLY A 89 13.18 5.54 -26.41
CA GLY A 89 13.72 5.51 -27.77
C GLY A 89 13.68 6.84 -28.51
N THR A 90 14.22 6.78 -29.73
CA THR A 90 14.10 7.84 -30.73
C THR A 90 13.17 7.33 -31.82
N ALA A 91 12.30 8.18 -32.32
CA ALA A 91 11.33 7.86 -33.37
C ALA A 91 11.35 8.94 -34.46
N GLY A 92 10.83 8.62 -35.64
CA GLY A 92 10.55 9.59 -36.69
C GLY A 92 9.16 10.18 -36.51
N ALA A 93 9.02 11.50 -36.46
CA ALA A 93 7.72 12.15 -36.38
C ALA A 93 6.95 12.03 -37.72
N LEU A 94 5.66 11.75 -37.64
CA LEU A 94 4.75 11.63 -38.79
C LEU A 94 3.74 12.78 -38.88
N GLN A 95 3.57 13.57 -37.81
CA GLN A 95 2.66 14.71 -37.80
C GLN A 95 3.44 16.02 -37.76
N ARG A 96 2.92 17.05 -38.45
CA ARG A 96 3.64 18.33 -38.66
C ARG A 96 3.75 19.18 -37.41
N ASP A 97 2.93 18.90 -36.42
CA ASP A 97 2.83 19.55 -35.11
C ASP A 97 3.70 18.87 -34.05
N ILE A 98 4.48 17.84 -34.42
CA ILE A 98 5.46 17.20 -33.54
C ILE A 98 6.86 17.65 -33.97
N GLU A 99 7.55 18.37 -33.10
CA GLU A 99 8.89 18.92 -33.36
C GLU A 99 10.01 17.97 -32.87
N ILE A 100 11.24 18.21 -33.33
CA ILE A 100 12.40 17.45 -32.86
C ILE A 100 12.67 17.81 -31.40
N GLY A 101 12.53 16.81 -30.52
CA GLY A 101 12.72 16.98 -29.07
C GLY A 101 11.44 16.66 -28.29
N ASP A 102 10.29 16.73 -28.95
CA ASP A 102 9.00 16.40 -28.35
C ASP A 102 8.94 14.93 -27.92
N MET A 103 8.21 14.68 -26.83
CA MET A 103 7.97 13.32 -26.34
C MET A 103 6.68 12.76 -26.93
N VAL A 104 6.72 11.49 -27.33
CA VAL A 104 5.55 10.74 -27.76
C VAL A 104 5.33 9.57 -26.81
N VAL A 105 4.13 9.49 -26.23
CA VAL A 105 3.67 8.32 -25.46
C VAL A 105 2.72 7.51 -26.34
N ALA A 106 3.15 6.32 -26.70
CA ALA A 106 2.43 5.45 -27.62
C ALA A 106 1.23 4.77 -26.95
N THR A 107 0.01 4.98 -27.48
CA THR A 107 -1.20 4.26 -27.02
C THR A 107 -1.40 2.91 -27.71
N GLY A 108 -0.58 2.62 -28.72
CA GLY A 108 -0.57 1.38 -29.49
C GLY A 108 0.33 1.52 -30.71
N ALA A 109 0.70 0.40 -31.32
CA ALA A 109 1.60 0.36 -32.47
C ALA A 109 1.00 -0.46 -33.63
N ALA A 110 1.04 0.10 -34.84
CA ALA A 110 0.76 -0.64 -36.06
C ALA A 110 1.85 -1.70 -36.30
N LYS A 111 1.44 -2.91 -36.69
CA LYS A 111 2.32 -4.06 -36.89
C LYS A 111 2.84 -4.12 -38.32
N ASP A 112 3.62 -3.12 -38.71
CA ASP A 112 4.29 -3.07 -40.01
C ASP A 112 5.66 -3.76 -39.99
N GLU A 113 5.79 -4.76 -39.12
CA GLU A 113 7.00 -5.52 -38.85
C GLU A 113 6.74 -7.04 -38.95
N GLY A 114 7.80 -7.84 -38.99
CA GLY A 114 7.69 -9.29 -39.23
C GLY A 114 7.60 -10.16 -37.97
N THR A 115 8.07 -9.67 -36.83
CA THR A 115 8.30 -10.45 -35.61
C THR A 115 7.01 -10.67 -34.83
N SER A 116 6.24 -9.64 -34.51
CA SER A 116 4.99 -9.78 -33.72
C SER A 116 3.95 -10.65 -34.44
N LYS A 117 3.96 -10.67 -35.79
CA LYS A 117 3.14 -11.56 -36.63
C LYS A 117 3.46 -13.05 -36.43
N ARG A 118 4.60 -13.39 -35.83
CA ARG A 118 4.95 -14.77 -35.42
C ARG A 118 4.41 -15.13 -34.05
N TYR A 119 4.14 -14.14 -33.20
CA TYR A 119 3.59 -14.31 -31.86
C TYR A 119 2.06 -14.39 -31.86
N GLU A 120 1.41 -13.67 -32.77
CA GLU A 120 -0.04 -13.56 -32.82
C GLU A 120 -0.56 -13.02 -34.16
N ALA A 121 -1.88 -13.05 -34.33
CA ALA A 121 -2.52 -12.55 -35.54
C ALA A 121 -2.40 -11.02 -35.65
N GLU A 122 -2.31 -10.54 -36.90
CA GLU A 122 -2.22 -9.11 -37.24
C GLU A 122 -3.43 -8.30 -36.76
N SER A 123 -4.61 -8.94 -36.68
CA SER A 123 -5.84 -8.32 -36.16
C SER A 123 -5.85 -8.10 -34.65
N VAL A 124 -4.92 -8.70 -33.91
CA VAL A 124 -4.76 -8.46 -32.48
C VAL A 124 -3.89 -7.20 -32.33
N PRO A 125 -4.38 -6.12 -31.71
CA PRO A 125 -3.64 -4.87 -31.66
C PRO A 125 -2.41 -5.01 -30.76
N ALA A 126 -1.30 -4.37 -31.11
CA ALA A 126 -0.16 -4.19 -30.20
C ALA A 126 -0.42 -2.92 -29.37
N VAL A 127 -0.79 -3.10 -28.11
CA VAL A 127 -1.11 -2.02 -27.17
C VAL A 127 -0.28 -2.19 -25.90
N PRO A 128 0.16 -1.08 -25.28
CA PRO A 128 0.83 -1.14 -23.99
C PRO A 128 -0.14 -1.63 -22.90
N ASP A 129 0.44 -1.97 -21.76
CA ASP A 129 -0.30 -2.08 -20.52
C ASP A 129 -0.95 -0.74 -20.15
N PHE A 130 -2.19 -0.77 -19.63
CA PHE A 130 -2.95 0.44 -19.35
C PHE A 130 -2.34 1.27 -18.22
N ASP A 131 -1.87 0.62 -17.16
CA ASP A 131 -1.38 1.30 -15.95
C ASP A 131 -0.01 1.94 -16.20
N VAL A 132 0.85 1.30 -16.99
CA VAL A 132 2.11 1.92 -17.46
C VAL A 132 1.81 3.13 -18.34
N LEU A 133 0.86 3.01 -19.28
CA LEU A 133 0.48 4.08 -20.18
C LEU A 133 -0.09 5.29 -19.43
N SER A 134 -1.06 5.08 -18.54
CA SER A 134 -1.69 6.15 -17.76
C SER A 134 -0.66 6.87 -16.89
N SER A 135 0.19 6.11 -16.19
CA SER A 135 1.25 6.66 -15.33
C SER A 135 2.22 7.55 -16.11
N LEU A 136 2.66 7.14 -17.31
CA LEU A 136 3.53 7.96 -18.16
C LEU A 136 2.84 9.27 -18.59
N VAL A 137 1.55 9.23 -18.91
CA VAL A 137 0.77 10.40 -19.31
C VAL A 137 0.55 11.36 -18.13
N GLU A 138 0.23 10.83 -16.95
CA GLU A 138 -0.02 11.61 -15.73
C GLU A 138 1.26 12.32 -15.27
N VAL A 139 2.37 11.60 -15.13
CA VAL A 139 3.66 12.18 -14.72
C VAL A 139 4.14 13.24 -15.71
N SER A 140 3.91 13.04 -17.02
CA SER A 140 4.28 14.04 -18.03
C SER A 140 3.49 15.34 -17.85
N ARG A 141 2.19 15.25 -17.52
CA ARG A 141 1.34 16.42 -17.25
C ARG A 141 1.73 17.13 -15.97
N GLU A 142 2.08 16.39 -14.93
CA GLU A 142 2.51 16.95 -13.65
C GLU A 142 3.82 17.74 -13.76
N ARG A 143 4.70 17.34 -14.68
CA ARG A 143 6.00 17.99 -14.92
C ARG A 143 5.93 19.17 -15.89
N ASP A 144 4.73 19.53 -16.38
CA ASP A 144 4.51 20.57 -17.40
C ASP A 144 5.34 20.31 -18.69
N GLU A 145 5.55 19.04 -19.02
CA GLU A 145 6.29 18.61 -20.20
C GLU A 145 5.34 18.47 -21.40
N GLU A 146 5.75 18.95 -22.57
CA GLU A 146 4.98 18.81 -23.80
C GLU A 146 5.06 17.36 -24.31
N VAL A 147 3.93 16.63 -24.18
CA VAL A 147 3.82 15.23 -24.56
C VAL A 147 2.67 15.00 -25.53
N HIS A 148 2.95 14.29 -26.62
CA HIS A 148 1.95 13.85 -27.59
C HIS A 148 1.55 12.41 -27.29
N VAL A 149 0.25 12.17 -27.11
CA VAL A 149 -0.28 10.84 -26.72
C VAL A 149 -1.11 10.26 -27.86
N GLY A 150 -0.71 9.13 -28.42
CA GLY A 150 -1.44 8.53 -29.55
C GLY A 150 -0.76 7.33 -30.19
N PRO A 151 -1.38 6.74 -31.23
CA PRO A 151 -0.87 5.53 -31.87
C PRO A 151 0.36 5.82 -32.74
N ILE A 152 1.24 4.82 -32.88
CA ILE A 152 2.48 4.89 -33.67
C ILE A 152 2.55 3.74 -34.69
N ALA A 153 3.55 3.74 -35.55
CA ALA A 153 3.90 2.63 -36.44
C ALA A 153 5.21 1.97 -35.99
N THR A 154 5.27 0.64 -36.07
CA THR A 154 6.52 -0.11 -35.97
C THR A 154 6.88 -0.70 -37.33
N ASP A 155 8.01 -0.29 -37.90
CA ASP A 155 8.52 -0.78 -39.19
C ASP A 155 9.94 -1.36 -39.06
N ASP A 156 10.21 -2.48 -39.74
CA ASP A 156 11.51 -3.16 -39.70
C ASP A 156 12.46 -2.69 -40.83
N ALA A 157 11.98 -1.92 -41.80
CA ALA A 157 12.65 -1.69 -43.08
C ALA A 157 12.95 -0.21 -43.35
N PHE A 158 13.80 0.37 -42.49
CA PHE A 158 14.21 1.79 -42.50
C PHE A 158 14.50 2.45 -43.86
N TYR A 159 15.05 1.71 -44.84
CA TYR A 159 15.37 2.25 -46.18
C TYR A 159 14.37 1.86 -47.28
N ALA A 160 13.35 1.08 -46.94
CA ALA A 160 12.28 0.67 -47.84
C ALA A 160 11.05 1.60 -47.76
N GLU A 161 11.02 2.49 -46.77
CA GLU A 161 10.00 3.52 -46.63
C GLU A 161 9.96 4.42 -47.89
N THR A 162 8.78 4.52 -48.49
CA THR A 162 8.52 5.42 -49.62
C THR A 162 7.62 6.55 -49.16
N ASP A 163 7.65 7.69 -49.85
CA ASP A 163 6.74 8.82 -49.56
C ASP A 163 5.25 8.39 -49.52
N GLU A 164 4.87 7.40 -50.33
CA GLU A 164 3.50 6.86 -50.35
C GLU A 164 3.18 6.06 -49.08
N TYR A 165 4.14 5.29 -48.58
CA TYR A 165 3.99 4.51 -47.35
C TYR A 165 3.89 5.42 -46.13
N VAL A 166 4.78 6.41 -46.04
CA VAL A 166 4.76 7.43 -44.98
C VAL A 166 3.43 8.18 -44.98
N ARG A 167 2.97 8.67 -46.15
CA ARG A 167 1.67 9.35 -46.26
C ARG A 167 0.50 8.51 -45.77
N THR A 168 0.54 7.19 -45.95
CA THR A 168 -0.51 6.30 -45.46
C THR A 168 -0.60 6.34 -43.92
N TRP A 169 0.55 6.35 -43.23
CA TRP A 169 0.58 6.52 -41.78
C TRP A 169 0.20 7.93 -41.32
N GLU A 170 0.61 8.96 -42.06
CA GLU A 170 0.21 10.36 -41.80
C GLU A 170 -1.32 10.51 -41.88
N GLU A 171 -1.94 9.99 -42.94
CA GLU A 171 -3.39 10.00 -43.17
C GLU A 171 -4.15 9.19 -42.11
N ALA A 172 -3.54 8.11 -41.60
CA ALA A 172 -4.06 7.29 -40.51
C ALA A 172 -3.89 7.94 -39.11
N ARG A 173 -3.30 9.13 -39.02
CA ARG A 173 -3.05 9.86 -37.77
C ARG A 173 -2.13 9.12 -36.78
N LEU A 174 -1.20 8.33 -37.30
CA LEU A 174 -0.11 7.81 -36.48
C LEU A 174 0.87 8.95 -36.16
N LEU A 175 1.34 9.03 -34.92
CA LEU A 175 2.16 10.15 -34.43
C LEU A 175 3.62 10.01 -34.82
N ALA A 176 4.15 8.79 -34.76
CA ALA A 176 5.55 8.50 -35.00
C ALA A 176 5.76 7.11 -35.60
N VAL A 177 6.93 6.89 -36.20
CA VAL A 177 7.44 5.59 -36.66
C VAL A 177 8.71 5.23 -35.88
N GLU A 178 8.76 3.98 -35.41
CA GLU A 178 9.90 3.39 -34.70
C GLU A 178 10.03 1.90 -35.07
N MET A 179 10.88 1.13 -34.38
CA MET A 179 11.29 -0.20 -34.85
C MET A 179 11.09 -1.34 -33.83
N GLU A 180 10.50 -1.13 -32.64
CA GLU A 180 10.43 -2.15 -31.59
C GLU A 180 9.08 -2.28 -30.86
N ALA A 181 8.27 -1.23 -30.78
CA ALA A 181 7.13 -1.14 -29.86
C ALA A 181 6.08 -2.23 -30.10
N ALA A 182 5.75 -2.55 -31.35
CA ALA A 182 4.76 -3.57 -31.67
C ALA A 182 5.14 -4.96 -31.12
N ALA A 183 6.42 -5.34 -31.22
CA ALA A 183 6.92 -6.60 -30.67
C ALA A 183 6.91 -6.59 -29.14
N LEU A 184 7.39 -5.50 -28.51
CA LEU A 184 7.43 -5.37 -27.06
C LEU A 184 6.04 -5.41 -26.44
N PHE A 185 5.08 -4.63 -26.96
CA PHE A 185 3.68 -4.64 -26.51
C PHE A 185 3.04 -6.02 -26.65
N SER A 186 3.27 -6.69 -27.79
CA SER A 186 2.71 -8.02 -28.04
C SER A 186 3.30 -9.06 -27.09
N ILE A 187 4.62 -9.07 -26.88
CA ILE A 187 5.29 -10.03 -26.00
C ILE A 187 4.94 -9.78 -24.55
N ALA A 188 5.04 -8.52 -24.08
CA ALA A 188 4.73 -8.14 -22.71
C ALA A 188 3.32 -8.59 -22.31
N ARG A 189 2.30 -8.24 -23.11
CA ARG A 189 0.92 -8.66 -22.88
C ARG A 189 0.77 -10.19 -22.84
N ARG A 190 1.38 -10.91 -23.78
CA ARG A 190 1.29 -12.39 -23.86
C ARG A 190 1.98 -13.09 -22.71
N LYS A 191 3.01 -12.47 -22.14
CA LYS A 191 3.76 -12.94 -20.98
C LYS A 191 3.13 -12.54 -19.66
N GLY A 192 2.06 -11.74 -19.69
CA GLY A 192 1.46 -11.19 -18.48
C GLY A 192 2.36 -10.18 -17.77
N MET A 193 3.31 -9.58 -18.49
CA MET A 193 4.13 -8.47 -17.99
C MET A 193 3.23 -7.23 -17.82
N ARG A 194 3.26 -6.58 -16.66
CA ARG A 194 2.33 -5.53 -16.24
C ARG A 194 3.07 -4.26 -15.79
N GLY A 195 2.38 -3.12 -15.83
CA GLY A 195 2.53 -2.11 -14.78
C GLY A 195 1.79 -2.65 -13.56
N ARG A 196 2.52 -2.93 -12.50
CA ARG A 196 2.08 -3.76 -11.36
C ARG A 196 0.63 -3.49 -10.90
N ARG A 197 -0.31 -4.36 -11.31
CA ARG A 197 -1.28 -4.96 -10.39
C ARG A 197 -0.68 -6.32 -10.03
N PRO A 198 -0.31 -6.54 -8.76
CA PRO A 198 0.20 -7.83 -8.29
C PRO A 198 -0.74 -8.96 -8.73
N ASP A 199 -0.19 -10.14 -8.96
CA ASP A 199 -1.07 -11.28 -9.16
C ASP A 199 -1.89 -11.53 -7.88
N GLY A 200 -3.01 -12.25 -7.96
CA GLY A 200 -3.84 -12.50 -6.78
C GLY A 200 -3.14 -13.31 -5.68
N SER A 201 -1.95 -13.87 -5.94
CA SER A 201 -1.10 -14.53 -4.94
C SER A 201 -0.09 -13.58 -4.26
N ASP A 202 0.15 -12.40 -4.84
CA ASP A 202 1.01 -11.33 -4.32
C ASP A 202 0.22 -10.22 -3.61
N MET A 203 -1.11 -10.29 -3.67
CA MET A 203 -2.01 -9.38 -2.95
C MET A 203 -2.26 -9.89 -1.53
N VAL A 204 -2.22 -8.98 -0.56
CA VAL A 204 -2.58 -9.25 0.83
C VAL A 204 -3.21 -8.03 1.46
N THR A 205 -4.19 -8.26 2.34
CA THR A 205 -4.81 -7.22 3.15
C THR A 205 -4.50 -7.44 4.62
N LEU A 206 -3.84 -6.47 5.26
CA LEU A 206 -3.58 -6.49 6.70
C LEU A 206 -4.64 -5.66 7.43
N LEU A 207 -5.28 -6.25 8.44
CA LEU A 207 -6.15 -5.51 9.36
C LEU A 207 -5.31 -4.92 10.50
N SER A 208 -5.36 -3.60 10.65
CA SER A 208 -4.53 -2.85 11.60
C SER A 208 -5.34 -2.11 12.65
N GLY A 209 -4.93 -2.24 13.90
CA GLY A 209 -5.37 -1.39 15.01
C GLY A 209 -4.45 -1.57 16.21
N GLY A 210 -4.20 -0.49 16.95
CA GLY A 210 -3.13 -0.43 17.94
C GLY A 210 -1.74 -0.60 17.30
N THR A 211 -0.79 -1.13 18.07
CA THR A 211 0.64 -1.19 17.67
C THR A 211 1.09 -2.57 17.19
N GLY A 212 0.26 -3.61 17.35
CA GLY A 212 0.58 -4.99 16.99
C GLY A 212 0.74 -5.20 15.49
N THR A 213 -0.27 -4.87 14.69
CA THR A 213 -0.17 -4.96 13.23
C THR A 213 0.88 -4.01 12.64
N PRO A 214 1.02 -2.74 13.06
CA PRO A 214 2.12 -1.89 12.60
C PRO A 214 3.51 -2.50 12.82
N LYS A 215 3.74 -3.18 13.97
CA LYS A 215 4.99 -3.92 14.21
C LYS A 215 5.23 -5.03 13.20
N LEU A 216 4.18 -5.80 12.87
CA LEU A 216 4.28 -6.84 11.85
C LEU A 216 4.53 -6.24 10.46
N LEU A 217 3.85 -5.13 10.14
CA LEU A 217 3.95 -4.44 8.85
C LEU A 217 5.36 -3.92 8.57
N ASP A 218 6.11 -3.56 9.62
CA ASP A 218 7.51 -3.11 9.53
C ASP A 218 8.47 -4.15 8.92
N GLY A 219 8.11 -5.44 8.96
CA GLY A 219 8.85 -6.53 8.32
C GLY A 219 8.07 -7.27 7.23
N ALA A 220 6.88 -6.79 6.87
CA ALA A 220 5.98 -7.50 5.95
C ALA A 220 6.58 -7.66 4.54
N ASP A 221 7.44 -6.74 4.11
CA ASP A 221 8.15 -6.75 2.81
C ASP A 221 8.98 -8.02 2.58
N ALA A 222 9.32 -8.75 3.65
CA ALA A 222 10.02 -10.03 3.57
C ALA A 222 9.18 -11.17 2.99
N ALA A 223 7.85 -11.02 3.01
CA ALA A 223 6.86 -12.00 2.61
C ALA A 223 5.88 -11.46 1.56
N PHE A 224 5.47 -10.20 1.69
CA PHE A 224 4.47 -9.56 0.84
C PHE A 224 5.04 -8.31 0.18
N PRO A 225 4.95 -8.17 -1.15
CA PRO A 225 5.60 -7.05 -1.82
C PRO A 225 4.79 -5.75 -1.57
N PRO A 226 5.42 -4.59 -1.30
CA PRO A 226 4.71 -3.40 -0.80
C PRO A 226 3.50 -2.95 -1.62
N ALA A 227 3.64 -2.81 -2.94
CA ALA A 227 2.53 -2.39 -3.81
C ALA A 227 1.41 -3.45 -4.01
N GLY A 228 1.48 -4.61 -3.35
CA GLY A 228 0.39 -5.59 -3.23
C GLY A 228 -0.13 -5.73 -1.82
N THR A 229 0.36 -4.89 -0.90
CA THR A 229 -0.13 -4.82 0.45
C THR A 229 -1.16 -3.70 0.56
N THR A 230 -2.35 -4.05 1.04
CA THR A 230 -3.35 -3.09 1.51
C THR A 230 -3.44 -3.17 3.03
N VAL A 231 -3.58 -2.03 3.70
CA VAL A 231 -3.76 -1.95 5.15
C VAL A 231 -5.10 -1.28 5.43
N ILE A 232 -6.00 -2.00 6.08
CA ILE A 232 -7.27 -1.46 6.56
C ILE A 232 -7.09 -1.12 8.04
N ALA A 233 -7.11 0.17 8.38
CA ALA A 233 -6.93 0.66 9.74
C ALA A 233 -8.28 0.89 10.44
N ASN A 234 -8.32 0.53 11.72
CA ASN A 234 -9.44 0.80 12.62
C ASN A 234 -9.69 2.31 12.74
N THR A 235 -10.96 2.71 12.77
CA THR A 235 -11.40 4.09 13.05
C THR A 235 -12.32 4.18 14.27
N GLY A 236 -12.46 3.07 15.00
CA GLY A 236 -13.19 2.97 16.27
C GLY A 236 -12.64 3.89 17.35
N ASP A 237 -11.33 4.13 17.30
CA ASP A 237 -10.56 4.84 18.32
C ASP A 237 -10.29 6.30 17.96
N ASP A 238 -10.80 6.77 16.82
CA ASP A 238 -10.71 8.16 16.38
C ASP A 238 -11.39 9.09 17.39
N VAL A 239 -10.85 10.30 17.54
CA VAL A 239 -11.44 11.33 18.40
C VAL A 239 -11.43 12.69 17.72
N GLU A 240 -12.42 13.53 18.04
CA GLU A 240 -12.34 14.96 17.72
C GLU A 240 -11.84 15.72 18.95
N LEU A 241 -10.61 16.25 18.90
CA LEU A 241 -9.99 17.00 19.99
C LEU A 241 -9.84 18.46 19.58
N GLY A 242 -10.59 19.35 20.22
CA GLY A 242 -10.56 20.79 19.89
C GLY A 242 -11.05 21.13 18.48
N GLY A 243 -11.86 20.26 17.87
CA GLY A 243 -12.35 20.41 16.49
C GLY A 243 -11.50 19.69 15.44
N PHE A 244 -10.35 19.13 15.81
CA PHE A 244 -9.49 18.38 14.90
C PHE A 244 -9.72 16.88 15.06
N LEU A 245 -9.86 16.19 13.93
CA LEU A 245 -9.99 14.74 13.90
C LEU A 245 -8.60 14.09 14.01
N VAL A 246 -8.42 13.31 15.06
CA VAL A 246 -7.24 12.48 15.33
C VAL A 246 -7.63 11.03 15.03
N CYS A 247 -6.82 10.33 14.23
CA CYS A 247 -7.10 8.97 13.80
C CYS A 247 -5.92 8.05 14.14
N PRO A 248 -5.74 7.64 15.41
CA PRO A 248 -4.48 7.09 15.90
C PRO A 248 -3.94 5.88 15.13
N ASP A 249 -4.82 4.97 14.72
CA ASP A 249 -4.43 3.75 14.00
C ASP A 249 -4.06 4.05 12.54
N LEU A 250 -4.77 4.97 11.89
CA LEU A 250 -4.38 5.47 10.56
C LEU A 250 -3.05 6.23 10.64
N ASP A 251 -2.91 7.14 11.60
CA ASP A 251 -1.72 7.96 11.80
C ASP A 251 -0.49 7.09 12.04
N THR A 252 -0.60 6.04 12.85
CA THR A 252 0.48 5.08 13.09
C THR A 252 0.95 4.40 11.80
N VAL A 253 0.02 3.96 10.94
CA VAL A 253 0.35 3.34 9.64
C VAL A 253 0.97 4.36 8.69
N LEU A 254 0.46 5.59 8.64
CA LEU A 254 1.01 6.67 7.82
C LEU A 254 2.45 7.01 8.23
N PHE A 255 2.70 7.17 9.53
CA PHE A 255 4.04 7.50 10.05
C PHE A 255 5.01 6.34 9.87
N LEU A 256 4.55 5.10 10.02
CA LEU A 256 5.40 3.93 9.76
C LEU A 256 5.82 3.89 8.29
N GLY A 257 4.86 3.95 7.37
CA GLY A 257 5.13 3.87 5.93
C GLY A 257 5.94 5.06 5.41
N GLY A 258 5.79 6.24 6.02
CA GLY A 258 6.59 7.42 5.71
C GLY A 258 7.97 7.46 6.38
N GLY A 259 8.31 6.46 7.21
CA GLY A 259 9.59 6.42 7.93
C GLY A 259 9.73 7.50 9.02
N GLU A 260 8.62 7.99 9.56
CA GLU A 260 8.58 9.05 10.58
C GLU A 260 8.07 8.59 11.95
N LEU A 261 7.59 7.34 12.10
CA LEU A 261 7.03 6.84 13.36
C LEU A 261 8.05 6.82 14.50
N ASP A 262 7.65 7.28 15.69
CA ASP A 262 8.40 7.03 16.92
C ASP A 262 8.33 5.53 17.29
N ARG A 263 9.47 4.84 17.17
CA ARG A 263 9.59 3.39 17.43
C ARG A 263 9.80 3.04 18.90
N GLU A 264 10.02 4.02 19.78
CA GLU A 264 10.04 3.80 21.23
C GLU A 264 8.62 3.63 21.76
N THR A 265 7.73 4.54 21.36
CA THR A 265 6.33 4.56 21.81
C THR A 265 5.39 3.78 20.89
N TRP A 266 5.75 3.62 19.61
CA TRP A 266 4.89 3.11 18.53
C TRP A 266 3.66 3.97 18.22
N TRP A 267 3.71 5.26 18.54
CA TRP A 267 2.71 6.25 18.17
C TRP A 267 3.34 7.64 18.10
N GLY A 268 2.80 8.52 17.25
CA GLY A 268 3.36 9.85 17.02
C GLY A 268 4.63 9.84 16.16
N ILE A 269 5.21 11.02 15.97
CA ILE A 269 6.33 11.24 15.05
C ILE A 269 7.66 11.30 15.82
N GLU A 270 8.69 10.62 15.32
CA GLU A 270 10.03 10.61 15.91
C GLU A 270 10.60 12.04 15.98
N GLY A 271 11.02 12.43 17.19
CA GLY A 271 11.63 13.73 17.45
C GLY A 271 10.66 14.92 17.33
N ASP A 272 9.34 14.68 17.38
CA ASP A 272 8.35 15.75 17.37
C ASP A 272 8.42 16.62 18.64
N THR A 273 8.15 17.91 18.50
CA THR A 273 8.00 18.81 19.64
C THR A 273 6.57 18.79 20.15
N ALA A 274 6.35 19.19 21.40
CA ALA A 274 5.01 19.24 21.99
C ALA A 274 4.70 20.65 22.54
N ALA A 275 5.24 21.70 21.92
CA ALA A 275 5.17 23.06 22.45
C ALA A 275 3.73 23.56 22.56
N THR A 276 2.88 23.25 21.56
CA THR A 276 1.45 23.60 21.61
C THR A 276 0.76 22.87 22.77
N HIS A 277 1.05 21.58 22.94
CA HIS A 277 0.46 20.76 24.00
C HIS A 277 0.89 21.26 25.40
N GLU A 278 2.18 21.54 25.60
CA GLU A 278 2.71 22.11 26.84
C GLU A 278 2.08 23.47 27.18
N GLU A 279 1.89 24.34 26.19
CA GLU A 279 1.25 25.65 26.38
C GLU A 279 -0.23 25.53 26.74
N LEU A 280 -0.96 24.57 26.15
CA LEU A 280 -2.35 24.28 26.53
C LEU A 280 -2.48 23.90 28.02
N PHE A 281 -1.51 23.13 28.53
CA PHE A 281 -1.44 22.80 29.96
C PHE A 281 -1.10 24.03 30.81
N ALA A 282 -0.12 24.84 30.40
CA ALA A 282 0.27 26.05 31.13
C ALA A 282 -0.89 27.05 31.24
N ILE A 283 -1.67 27.24 30.16
CA ILE A 283 -2.87 28.09 30.17
C ILE A 283 -3.93 27.53 31.11
N ALA A 284 -4.20 26.22 31.06
CA ALA A 284 -5.19 25.59 31.93
C ALA A 284 -4.83 25.75 33.42
N ASP A 285 -3.57 25.53 33.78
CA ASP A 285 -3.06 25.72 35.14
C ASP A 285 -3.19 27.18 35.59
N ALA A 286 -2.79 28.14 34.75
CA ALA A 286 -2.88 29.57 35.05
C ALA A 286 -4.34 30.03 35.22
N ALA A 287 -5.27 29.42 34.48
CA ALA A 287 -6.70 29.68 34.58
C ALA A 287 -7.41 28.91 35.71
N GLY A 288 -6.72 27.97 36.38
CA GLY A 288 -7.30 27.10 37.41
C GLY A 288 -8.34 26.12 36.85
N ILE A 289 -8.13 25.62 35.63
CA ILE A 289 -9.01 24.67 34.95
C ILE A 289 -8.45 23.26 35.16
N ASP A 290 -9.29 22.33 35.64
CA ASP A 290 -8.86 20.94 35.87
C ASP A 290 -8.35 20.27 34.58
N ARG A 291 -7.41 19.34 34.72
CA ARG A 291 -6.89 18.56 33.59
C ARG A 291 -7.72 17.30 33.37
N GLY A 292 -7.56 16.68 32.22
CA GLY A 292 -8.15 15.37 31.91
C GLY A 292 -9.19 15.40 30.79
N PRO A 293 -9.78 14.25 30.47
CA PRO A 293 -10.74 14.11 29.37
C PRO A 293 -11.98 14.95 29.65
N ARG A 294 -12.36 15.76 28.66
CA ARG A 294 -13.46 16.73 28.75
C ARG A 294 -14.37 16.60 27.56
N TYR A 295 -15.41 15.76 27.67
CA TYR A 295 -16.43 15.68 26.65
C TYR A 295 -17.11 17.02 26.41
N LEU A 296 -17.38 17.32 25.13
CA LEU A 296 -18.36 18.35 24.81
C LEU A 296 -19.77 17.90 25.24
N PRO A 297 -20.71 18.83 25.49
CA PRO A 297 -22.09 18.49 25.88
C PRO A 297 -22.78 17.54 24.89
N ASP A 298 -23.77 16.78 25.36
CA ASP A 298 -24.46 15.74 24.57
C ASP A 298 -24.98 16.22 23.21
N ASP A 299 -25.48 17.46 23.12
CA ASP A 299 -25.97 18.03 21.87
C ASP A 299 -24.83 18.36 20.89
N ALA A 300 -23.62 18.61 21.38
CA ALA A 300 -22.43 18.76 20.55
C ALA A 300 -21.89 17.41 20.07
N GLN A 301 -22.08 16.32 20.83
CA GLN A 301 -21.62 14.98 20.46
C GLN A 301 -22.27 14.43 19.19
N VAL A 302 -23.40 14.98 18.73
CA VAL A 302 -24.12 14.50 17.54
C VAL A 302 -24.31 15.55 16.45
N ARG A 303 -23.74 16.76 16.63
CA ARG A 303 -23.80 17.86 15.66
C ARG A 303 -22.43 18.13 15.06
N GLY A 304 -22.37 18.81 13.92
CA GLY A 304 -21.12 19.18 13.27
C GLY A 304 -20.65 18.08 12.33
N ARG A 305 -19.36 17.75 12.37
CA ARG A 305 -18.77 16.70 11.53
C ARG A 305 -19.30 15.33 11.96
N ASP A 306 -19.78 14.55 11.00
CA ASP A 306 -20.34 13.23 11.26
C ASP A 306 -19.29 12.28 11.85
N LEU A 307 -18.07 12.26 11.30
CA LEU A 307 -16.94 11.52 11.85
C LEU A 307 -16.57 11.90 13.29
N GLY A 308 -17.05 13.03 13.84
CA GLY A 308 -16.81 13.40 15.24
C GLY A 308 -17.83 12.81 16.21
N ARG A 309 -18.87 12.11 15.74
CA ARG A 309 -20.00 11.72 16.60
C ARG A 309 -19.56 10.84 17.79
N TRP A 310 -20.08 11.17 18.98
CA TRP A 310 -19.87 10.48 20.26
C TRP A 310 -18.44 10.49 20.83
N ARG A 311 -17.50 11.17 20.17
CA ARG A 311 -16.07 11.18 20.50
C ARG A 311 -15.45 12.58 20.45
N ARG A 312 -16.22 13.60 20.87
CA ARG A 312 -15.77 15.00 20.85
C ARG A 312 -15.30 15.46 22.21
N PHE A 313 -14.06 15.94 22.26
CA PHE A 313 -13.39 16.42 23.45
C PHE A 313 -12.95 17.88 23.28
N SER A 314 -12.96 18.60 24.39
CA SER A 314 -12.29 19.90 24.48
C SER A 314 -10.78 19.72 24.35
N ALA A 315 -10.10 20.66 23.67
CA ALA A 315 -8.64 20.73 23.66
C ALA A 315 -8.02 21.45 24.88
N VAL A 316 -8.81 21.80 25.89
CA VAL A 316 -8.25 22.37 27.12
C VAL A 316 -7.50 21.28 27.88
N ALA A 317 -6.18 21.45 28.04
CA ALA A 317 -5.28 20.46 28.64
C ALA A 317 -5.54 19.06 28.05
N GLU A 318 -5.31 18.94 26.74
CA GLU A 318 -5.47 17.71 25.95
C GLU A 318 -4.99 16.49 26.74
N PHE A 319 -5.88 15.53 26.98
CA PHE A 319 -5.52 14.33 27.76
C PHE A 319 -4.62 13.36 26.99
N MET A 320 -4.51 13.54 25.67
CA MET A 320 -3.58 12.84 24.79
C MET A 320 -2.46 13.80 24.40
N GLN A 321 -1.21 13.32 24.42
CA GLN A 321 -0.08 14.09 23.92
C GLN A 321 -0.16 14.17 22.39
N ILE A 322 -0.26 15.39 21.86
CA ILE A 322 -0.29 15.66 20.42
C ILE A 322 0.91 16.55 20.08
N GLY A 323 1.85 15.97 19.32
CA GLY A 323 3.04 16.68 18.85
C GLY A 323 2.70 17.78 17.82
N ASP A 324 3.62 18.70 17.59
CA ASP A 324 3.40 19.85 16.72
C ASP A 324 3.36 19.45 15.24
N ARG A 325 4.18 18.49 14.81
CA ARG A 325 4.11 17.88 13.46
C ARG A 325 2.90 16.98 13.33
N ASP A 326 2.64 16.16 14.34
CA ASP A 326 1.44 15.30 14.40
C ASP A 326 0.15 16.13 14.25
N ARG A 327 0.07 17.26 14.96
CA ARG A 327 -1.03 18.24 14.82
C ARG A 327 -1.22 18.77 13.41
N ALA A 328 -0.15 18.93 12.63
CA ALA A 328 -0.25 19.37 11.24
C ALA A 328 -0.99 18.36 10.37
N VAL A 329 -0.87 17.06 10.67
CA VAL A 329 -1.60 15.98 10.01
C VAL A 329 -3.08 16.08 10.35
N HIS A 330 -3.43 16.25 11.62
CA HIS A 330 -4.81 16.40 12.10
C HIS A 330 -5.49 17.63 11.50
N LEU A 331 -4.76 18.75 11.40
CA LEU A 331 -5.22 19.97 10.74
C LEU A 331 -5.48 19.76 9.26
N THR A 332 -4.55 19.11 8.55
CA THR A 332 -4.66 18.83 7.11
C THR A 332 -5.85 17.89 6.85
N ARG A 333 -5.95 16.79 7.61
CA ARG A 333 -7.08 15.85 7.56
C ARG A 333 -8.40 16.58 7.75
N THR A 334 -8.51 17.34 8.83
CA THR A 334 -9.74 18.05 9.19
C THR A 334 -10.13 19.07 8.12
N GLY A 335 -9.16 19.83 7.60
CA GLY A 335 -9.40 20.80 6.52
C GLY A 335 -9.92 20.15 5.25
N LEU A 336 -9.33 19.04 4.82
CA LEU A 336 -9.78 18.31 3.62
C LEU A 336 -11.17 17.69 3.80
N LEU A 337 -11.49 17.20 5.00
CA LEU A 337 -12.85 16.75 5.34
C LEU A 337 -13.85 17.92 5.30
N ASP A 338 -13.46 19.11 5.74
CA ASP A 338 -14.29 20.33 5.63
C ASP A 338 -14.48 20.80 4.18
N GLU A 339 -13.55 20.49 3.30
CA GLU A 339 -13.68 20.69 1.86
C GLU A 339 -14.61 19.66 1.19
N GLY A 340 -15.12 18.69 1.94
CA GLY A 340 -16.09 17.70 1.48
C GLY A 340 -15.49 16.39 0.97
N ARG A 341 -14.21 16.14 1.21
CA ARG A 341 -13.57 14.85 0.92
C ARG A 341 -13.97 13.80 1.97
N SER A 342 -13.96 12.53 1.58
CA SER A 342 -14.18 11.41 2.51
C SER A 342 -12.90 11.04 3.29
N LEU A 343 -13.01 10.29 4.39
CA LEU A 343 -11.84 9.88 5.16
C LEU A 343 -10.91 8.98 4.32
N THR A 344 -11.47 8.17 3.43
CA THR A 344 -10.74 7.34 2.46
C THR A 344 -9.92 8.20 1.50
N GLU A 345 -10.53 9.24 0.90
CA GLU A 345 -9.82 10.17 0.00
C GLU A 345 -8.72 10.97 0.71
N VAL A 346 -8.99 11.39 1.95
CA VAL A 346 -8.05 12.12 2.79
C VAL A 346 -6.88 11.23 3.20
N THR A 347 -7.16 9.99 3.61
CA THR A 347 -6.14 8.99 3.95
C THR A 347 -5.23 8.71 2.77
N ARG A 348 -5.79 8.53 1.56
CA ARG A 348 -5.00 8.37 0.33
C ARG A 348 -4.09 9.56 0.08
N THR A 349 -4.61 10.78 0.21
CA THR A 349 -3.84 12.01 0.00
C THR A 349 -2.67 12.12 1.00
N LEU A 350 -2.91 11.80 2.27
CA LEU A 350 -1.87 11.79 3.30
C LEU A 350 -0.84 10.69 3.03
N ALA A 351 -1.27 9.47 2.70
CA ALA A 351 -0.39 8.35 2.38
C ALA A 351 0.56 8.68 1.21
N GLU A 352 0.03 9.29 0.13
CA GLU A 352 0.82 9.78 -1.00
C GLU A 352 1.84 10.85 -0.56
N ALA A 353 1.43 11.79 0.30
CA ALA A 353 2.32 12.85 0.79
C ALA A 353 3.45 12.33 1.69
N PHE A 354 3.18 11.30 2.50
CA PHE A 354 4.20 10.63 3.32
C PHE A 354 5.04 9.62 2.53
N GLY A 355 4.69 9.30 1.28
CA GLY A 355 5.40 8.29 0.49
C GLY A 355 5.18 6.87 0.98
N VAL A 356 4.03 6.60 1.59
CA VAL A 356 3.68 5.27 2.13
C VAL A 356 3.69 4.24 0.99
N PRO A 357 4.41 3.11 1.12
CA PRO A 357 4.62 2.17 0.01
C PRO A 357 3.45 1.19 -0.21
N TRP A 358 2.44 1.22 0.68
CA TRP A 358 1.26 0.37 0.66
C TRP A 358 -0.01 1.20 0.43
N ARG A 359 -1.11 0.53 0.06
CA ARG A 359 -2.43 1.18 0.05
C ARG A 359 -2.98 1.23 1.48
N VAL A 360 -3.40 2.41 1.96
CA VAL A 360 -3.98 2.58 3.31
C VAL A 360 -5.44 2.99 3.19
N LEU A 361 -6.33 2.30 3.92
CA LEU A 361 -7.76 2.53 3.95
C LEU A 361 -8.25 2.66 5.40
N PRO A 362 -9.16 3.61 5.72
CA PRO A 362 -9.97 3.49 6.93
C PRO A 362 -10.93 2.32 6.80
N MET A 363 -11.31 1.68 7.92
CA MET A 363 -12.34 0.63 7.90
C MET A 363 -13.71 1.13 7.38
N SER A 364 -13.99 2.43 7.54
CA SER A 364 -15.22 3.09 7.07
C SER A 364 -15.03 4.61 6.96
N ASP A 365 -15.84 5.25 6.11
CA ASP A 365 -16.01 6.71 6.09
C ASP A 365 -17.10 7.19 7.09
N ASP A 366 -17.78 6.26 7.76
CA ASP A 366 -18.82 6.54 8.75
C ASP A 366 -18.25 6.57 10.18
N PRO A 367 -18.92 7.29 11.12
CA PRO A 367 -18.48 7.34 12.51
C PRO A 367 -18.81 6.04 13.26
N VAL A 368 -17.79 5.44 13.86
CA VAL A 368 -17.92 4.34 14.83
C VAL A 368 -17.06 4.63 16.04
N ALA A 369 -17.64 4.76 17.23
CA ALA A 369 -16.90 5.06 18.45
C ALA A 369 -16.82 3.84 19.38
N THR A 370 -15.61 3.45 19.78
CA THR A 370 -15.40 2.41 20.80
C THR A 370 -15.69 2.97 22.19
N ILE A 371 -16.78 2.51 22.80
CA ILE A 371 -17.23 2.93 24.13
C ILE A 371 -17.05 1.78 25.12
N VAL A 372 -16.20 1.97 26.12
CA VAL A 372 -15.97 1.04 27.23
C VAL A 372 -16.96 1.34 28.35
N HIS A 373 -17.74 0.34 28.73
CA HIS A 373 -18.66 0.43 29.86
C HIS A 373 -17.99 -0.06 31.14
N THR A 374 -18.14 0.72 32.21
CA THR A 374 -17.56 0.46 33.53
C THR A 374 -18.55 0.84 34.62
N ALA A 375 -18.27 0.45 35.87
CA ALA A 375 -19.06 0.87 37.03
C ALA A 375 -19.08 2.41 37.24
N GLU A 376 -18.12 3.14 36.67
CA GLU A 376 -18.05 4.61 36.71
C GLU A 376 -18.88 5.28 35.60
N GLY A 377 -19.37 4.49 34.64
CA GLY A 377 -20.12 4.93 33.47
C GLY A 377 -19.40 4.59 32.15
N PRO A 378 -20.06 4.89 31.01
CA PRO A 378 -19.48 4.73 29.68
C PRO A 378 -18.40 5.79 29.43
N MET A 379 -17.28 5.38 28.86
CA MET A 379 -16.20 6.26 28.42
C MET A 379 -15.64 5.80 27.07
N HIS A 380 -15.08 6.72 26.31
CA HIS A 380 -14.43 6.42 25.04
C HIS A 380 -13.14 5.64 25.31
N PHE A 381 -12.75 4.76 24.39
CA PHE A 381 -11.54 3.96 24.54
C PHE A 381 -10.29 4.79 24.85
N GLN A 382 -10.12 5.94 24.20
CA GLN A 382 -9.00 6.87 24.49
C GLN A 382 -9.02 7.42 25.92
N GLU A 383 -10.18 7.72 26.52
CA GLU A 383 -10.22 8.07 27.95
C GLU A 383 -9.81 6.87 28.80
N PHE A 384 -10.41 5.70 28.53
CA PHE A 384 -10.13 4.48 29.28
C PHE A 384 -8.64 4.13 29.28
N TRP A 385 -7.99 4.15 28.11
CA TRP A 385 -6.62 3.69 27.95
C TRP A 385 -5.59 4.77 28.24
N VAL A 386 -5.76 5.98 27.70
CA VAL A 386 -4.74 7.05 27.79
C VAL A 386 -4.90 7.87 29.06
N ALA A 387 -6.13 8.25 29.43
CA ALA A 387 -6.33 9.12 30.60
C ALA A 387 -6.46 8.35 31.92
N ARG A 388 -6.87 7.08 31.87
CA ARG A 388 -7.12 6.23 33.04
C ARG A 388 -6.20 5.02 33.13
N ASP A 389 -5.17 4.95 32.29
CA ASP A 389 -4.17 3.86 32.24
C ASP A 389 -4.79 2.44 32.17
N GLY A 390 -5.99 2.33 31.61
CA GLY A 390 -6.77 1.10 31.58
C GLY A 390 -7.12 0.55 32.97
N GLU A 391 -7.06 1.35 34.05
CA GLU A 391 -7.35 0.92 35.43
C GLU A 391 -8.81 0.51 35.67
N PRO A 392 -9.85 1.23 35.17
CA PRO A 392 -11.25 0.88 35.42
C PRO A 392 -11.61 -0.54 34.99
N THR A 393 -12.43 -1.26 35.74
CA THR A 393 -12.87 -2.61 35.33
C THR A 393 -13.82 -2.51 34.14
N VAL A 394 -13.54 -3.27 33.08
CA VAL A 394 -14.40 -3.36 31.89
C VAL A 394 -15.59 -4.27 32.20
N GLU A 395 -16.80 -3.76 31.97
CA GLU A 395 -18.06 -4.51 32.10
C GLU A 395 -18.64 -4.90 30.74
N ASP A 396 -18.43 -4.07 29.72
CA ASP A 396 -18.85 -4.32 28.33
C ASP A 396 -18.12 -3.36 27.37
N VAL A 397 -18.18 -3.62 26.06
CA VAL A 397 -17.67 -2.73 24.99
C VAL A 397 -18.74 -2.55 23.92
N GLU A 398 -19.08 -1.30 23.61
CA GLU A 398 -20.06 -0.91 22.60
C GLU A 398 -19.36 -0.22 21.41
N PHE A 399 -19.66 -0.63 20.19
CA PHE A 399 -19.24 0.05 18.96
C PHE A 399 -20.35 1.00 18.49
N ARG A 400 -20.42 2.17 19.10
CA ARG A 400 -21.52 3.10 18.88
C ARG A 400 -21.48 3.66 17.45
N GLY A 401 -22.58 3.48 16.72
CA GLY A 401 -22.73 3.92 15.33
C GLY A 401 -22.57 2.80 14.30
N ALA A 402 -22.03 1.64 14.70
CA ALA A 402 -21.76 0.52 13.81
C ALA A 402 -23.01 0.02 13.06
N ASP A 403 -24.18 0.00 13.72
CA ASP A 403 -25.48 -0.39 13.10
C ASP A 403 -25.89 0.45 11.87
N SER A 404 -25.26 1.60 11.68
CA SER A 404 -25.52 2.53 10.56
C SER A 404 -24.31 2.81 9.69
N ALA A 405 -23.16 2.21 10.02
CA ALA A 405 -21.91 2.36 9.31
C ALA A 405 -21.68 1.17 8.38
N ALA A 406 -20.98 1.40 7.27
CA ALA A 406 -20.62 0.34 6.33
C ALA A 406 -19.14 0.44 5.92
N PRO A 407 -18.48 -0.67 5.56
CA PRO A 407 -17.22 -0.59 4.84
C PRO A 407 -17.45 0.12 3.49
N THR A 408 -16.45 0.85 3.02
CA THR A 408 -16.49 1.44 1.67
C THR A 408 -16.30 0.35 0.62
N ASP A 409 -16.70 0.61 -0.63
CA ASP A 409 -16.41 -0.30 -1.75
C ASP A 409 -14.90 -0.60 -1.85
N ALA A 410 -14.06 0.40 -1.57
CA ALA A 410 -12.61 0.26 -1.54
C ALA A 410 -12.12 -0.73 -0.47
N VAL A 411 -12.80 -0.82 0.66
CA VAL A 411 -12.53 -1.77 1.75
C VAL A 411 -13.00 -3.16 1.36
N LEU A 412 -14.22 -3.29 0.84
CA LEU A 412 -14.75 -4.58 0.37
C LEU A 412 -13.87 -5.18 -0.74
N ASP A 413 -13.47 -4.38 -1.73
CA ASP A 413 -12.55 -4.79 -2.80
C ASP A 413 -11.20 -5.29 -2.24
N ALA A 414 -10.74 -4.75 -1.11
CA ALA A 414 -9.50 -5.20 -0.49
C ALA A 414 -9.67 -6.48 0.33
N LEU A 415 -10.88 -6.77 0.82
CA LEU A 415 -11.20 -8.01 1.55
C LEU A 415 -11.41 -9.20 0.60
N ASP A 416 -11.47 -8.99 -0.71
CA ASP A 416 -11.41 -10.06 -1.72
C ASP A 416 -10.00 -10.71 -1.79
N ASP A 417 -8.96 -10.00 -1.34
CA ASP A 417 -7.58 -10.48 -1.28
C ASP A 417 -7.31 -11.21 0.06
N PRO A 418 -6.40 -12.21 0.12
CA PRO A 418 -6.06 -12.92 1.36
C PRO A 418 -5.79 -11.98 2.54
N VAL A 419 -6.40 -12.26 3.69
CA VAL A 419 -6.40 -11.35 4.84
C VAL A 419 -5.47 -11.85 5.94
N VAL A 420 -4.70 -10.91 6.49
CA VAL A 420 -3.84 -11.12 7.65
C VAL A 420 -4.31 -10.25 8.81
N ILE A 421 -4.59 -10.88 9.93
CA ILE A 421 -4.85 -10.21 11.20
C ILE A 421 -3.57 -10.27 12.02
N GLY A 422 -2.90 -9.13 12.21
CA GLY A 422 -1.73 -9.03 13.07
C GLY A 422 -2.06 -9.31 14.55
N PRO A 423 -1.06 -9.35 15.44
CA PRO A 423 -1.24 -9.60 16.88
C PRO A 423 -1.83 -8.38 17.59
N SER A 424 -3.03 -7.99 17.17
CA SER A 424 -3.79 -6.82 17.61
C SER A 424 -4.92 -7.24 18.55
N ASN A 425 -5.52 -6.27 19.24
CA ASN A 425 -6.55 -6.58 20.22
C ASN A 425 -7.85 -7.05 19.53
N PRO A 426 -8.35 -8.26 19.82
CA PRO A 426 -9.56 -8.77 19.17
C PRO A 426 -10.81 -7.97 19.47
N VAL A 427 -10.86 -7.28 20.62
CA VAL A 427 -12.04 -6.53 21.04
C VAL A 427 -12.04 -5.12 20.45
N THR A 428 -11.00 -4.32 20.68
CA THR A 428 -11.05 -2.89 20.31
C THR A 428 -10.29 -2.54 19.03
N SER A 429 -9.38 -3.39 18.56
CA SER A 429 -8.67 -3.15 17.29
C SER A 429 -9.41 -3.78 16.10
N ILE A 430 -9.88 -5.02 16.26
CA ILE A 430 -10.60 -5.75 15.20
C ILE A 430 -12.12 -5.69 15.38
N GLY A 431 -12.61 -5.69 16.61
CA GLY A 431 -14.06 -5.67 16.89
C GLY A 431 -14.83 -4.51 16.23
N PRO A 432 -14.33 -3.26 16.16
CA PRO A 432 -15.03 -2.20 15.45
C PRO A 432 -15.22 -2.48 13.95
N MET A 433 -14.28 -3.19 13.31
CA MET A 433 -14.40 -3.60 11.91
C MET A 433 -15.48 -4.68 11.75
N LEU A 434 -15.46 -5.70 12.61
CA LEU A 434 -16.44 -6.79 12.59
C LEU A 434 -17.87 -6.32 12.88
N ALA A 435 -18.02 -5.19 13.58
CA ALA A 435 -19.33 -4.59 13.86
C ALA A 435 -19.95 -3.90 12.63
N LEU A 436 -19.19 -3.65 11.56
CA LEU A 436 -19.70 -3.05 10.32
C LEU A 436 -20.49 -4.07 9.50
N ASP A 437 -21.59 -3.63 8.90
CA ASP A 437 -22.43 -4.50 8.07
C ASP A 437 -21.64 -5.08 6.88
N GLY A 438 -21.64 -6.40 6.75
CA GLY A 438 -20.95 -7.12 5.68
C GLY A 438 -19.45 -7.40 5.88
N PHE A 439 -18.77 -6.83 6.89
CA PHE A 439 -17.32 -7.02 7.05
C PHE A 439 -16.95 -8.46 7.42
N GLU A 440 -17.61 -9.05 8.42
CA GLU A 440 -17.38 -10.44 8.82
C GLU A 440 -17.77 -11.43 7.70
N ALA A 441 -18.81 -11.11 6.94
CA ALA A 441 -19.22 -11.92 5.80
C ALA A 441 -18.14 -11.94 4.70
N ALA A 442 -17.51 -10.80 4.41
CA ALA A 442 -16.40 -10.72 3.47
C ALA A 442 -15.19 -11.55 3.95
N LEU A 443 -14.84 -11.47 5.24
CA LEU A 443 -13.77 -12.29 5.82
C LEU A 443 -14.04 -13.79 5.71
N ALA A 444 -15.29 -14.22 5.82
CA ALA A 444 -15.66 -15.63 5.72
C ALA A 444 -15.57 -16.20 4.29
N GLU A 445 -15.42 -15.35 3.26
CA GLU A 445 -15.33 -15.75 1.84
C GLU A 445 -13.89 -15.78 1.31
N THR A 446 -12.91 -15.36 2.12
CA THR A 446 -11.52 -15.16 1.73
C THR A 446 -10.57 -15.89 2.69
N PRO A 447 -9.40 -16.39 2.26
CA PRO A 447 -8.42 -16.97 3.17
C PRO A 447 -7.97 -15.98 4.25
N VAL A 448 -8.12 -16.34 5.53
CA VAL A 448 -7.73 -15.49 6.66
C VAL A 448 -6.70 -16.19 7.55
N VAL A 449 -5.57 -15.51 7.80
CA VAL A 449 -4.55 -15.91 8.78
C VAL A 449 -4.51 -14.90 9.93
N ALA A 450 -4.54 -15.39 11.17
CA ALA A 450 -4.40 -14.56 12.36
C ALA A 450 -3.11 -14.87 13.14
N VAL A 451 -2.39 -13.84 13.57
CA VAL A 451 -1.28 -13.95 14.52
C VAL A 451 -1.82 -13.74 15.92
N SER A 452 -1.62 -14.69 16.84
CA SER A 452 -2.12 -14.54 18.21
C SER A 452 -1.36 -13.42 18.95
N PRO A 453 -2.06 -12.50 19.65
CA PRO A 453 -1.44 -11.55 20.58
C PRO A 453 -1.09 -12.18 21.94
N PHE A 454 -1.37 -13.48 22.12
CA PHE A 454 -1.12 -14.24 23.34
C PHE A 454 -0.07 -15.34 23.12
N VAL A 455 0.61 -15.69 24.20
CA VAL A 455 1.30 -16.97 24.39
C VAL A 455 0.54 -17.72 25.48
N GLU A 456 -0.25 -18.71 25.10
CA GLU A 456 -1.21 -19.40 25.96
C GLU A 456 -2.21 -18.42 26.59
N ASP A 457 -2.06 -18.08 27.87
CA ASP A 457 -2.89 -17.15 28.64
C ASP A 457 -2.20 -15.80 28.94
N THR A 458 -1.00 -15.59 28.40
CA THR A 458 -0.18 -14.39 28.64
C THR A 458 -0.20 -13.48 27.42
N VAL A 459 -0.67 -12.24 27.58
CA VAL A 459 -0.67 -11.21 26.53
C VAL A 459 0.68 -10.47 26.46
N PHE A 460 1.15 -10.15 25.26
CA PHE A 460 2.38 -9.37 25.08
C PHE A 460 2.27 -7.93 25.60
N SER A 461 1.19 -7.22 25.21
CA SER A 461 1.01 -5.81 25.57
C SER A 461 -0.45 -5.36 25.43
N GLY A 462 -0.78 -4.22 26.04
CA GLY A 462 -2.07 -3.57 25.91
C GLY A 462 -3.21 -4.20 26.73
N PRO A 463 -4.43 -3.67 26.60
CA PRO A 463 -5.56 -4.05 27.44
C PRO A 463 -6.33 -5.31 26.98
N ALA A 464 -5.82 -6.06 25.99
CA ALA A 464 -6.57 -7.13 25.32
C ALA A 464 -7.16 -8.17 26.30
N ALA A 465 -6.34 -8.70 27.22
CA ALA A 465 -6.81 -9.67 28.22
C ALA A 465 -7.96 -9.12 29.09
N LYS A 466 -7.89 -7.83 29.45
CA LYS A 466 -8.91 -7.17 30.27
C LYS A 466 -10.20 -6.93 29.49
N LEU A 467 -10.09 -6.50 28.24
CA LEU A 467 -11.23 -6.23 27.38
C LEU A 467 -11.94 -7.53 27.01
N MET A 468 -11.21 -8.58 26.64
CA MET A 468 -11.77 -9.92 26.39
C MET A 468 -12.52 -10.45 27.59
N ALA A 469 -11.93 -10.40 28.78
CA ALA A 469 -12.60 -10.83 30.00
C ALA A 469 -13.86 -10.00 30.30
N GLY A 470 -13.83 -8.70 30.02
CA GLY A 470 -14.98 -7.79 30.18
C GLY A 470 -16.13 -8.12 29.23
N THR A 471 -15.85 -8.53 28.00
CA THR A 471 -16.86 -8.94 27.00
C THR A 471 -17.22 -10.42 27.08
N GLY A 472 -16.71 -11.16 28.08
CA GLY A 472 -17.02 -12.56 28.31
C GLY A 472 -16.22 -13.57 27.46
N SER A 473 -15.19 -13.12 26.74
CA SER A 473 -14.26 -13.96 26.00
C SER A 473 -13.10 -14.42 26.88
N GLU A 474 -12.57 -15.62 26.62
CA GLU A 474 -11.40 -16.12 27.35
C GLU A 474 -10.14 -15.33 26.94
N PRO A 475 -9.38 -14.75 27.88
CA PRO A 475 -8.15 -14.00 27.57
C PRO A 475 -6.98 -14.93 27.32
N SER A 476 -7.04 -15.67 26.20
CA SER A 476 -6.04 -16.67 25.80
C SER A 476 -6.00 -16.81 24.28
N THR A 477 -4.96 -17.48 23.76
CA THR A 477 -4.90 -17.90 22.35
C THR A 477 -6.14 -18.69 21.93
N ALA A 478 -6.66 -19.55 22.81
CA ALA A 478 -7.88 -20.31 22.54
C ALA A 478 -9.10 -19.39 22.39
N GLY A 479 -9.24 -18.40 23.27
CA GLY A 479 -10.32 -17.41 23.18
C GLY A 479 -10.22 -16.51 21.95
N VAL A 480 -9.01 -16.16 21.50
CA VAL A 480 -8.80 -15.47 20.22
C VAL A 480 -9.26 -16.34 19.05
N ALA A 481 -8.92 -17.62 19.05
CA ALA A 481 -9.33 -18.56 18.01
C ALA A 481 -10.85 -18.87 18.02
N GLU A 482 -11.53 -18.64 19.14
CA GLU A 482 -13.00 -18.67 19.23
C GLU A 482 -13.60 -17.37 18.68
N ALA A 483 -13.02 -16.21 19.03
CA ALA A 483 -13.46 -14.90 18.55
C ALA A 483 -13.30 -14.75 17.03
N TYR A 484 -12.22 -15.28 16.47
CA TYR A 484 -11.98 -15.29 15.02
C TYR A 484 -12.44 -16.60 14.40
N SER A 485 -13.73 -16.87 14.48
CA SER A 485 -14.31 -18.11 13.95
C SER A 485 -14.16 -18.26 12.42
N PHE A 486 -13.98 -17.14 11.72
CA PHE A 486 -13.71 -17.02 10.28
C PHE A 486 -12.22 -17.23 9.91
N ALA A 487 -11.30 -17.29 10.87
CA ALA A 487 -9.88 -17.49 10.56
C ALA A 487 -9.59 -18.94 10.16
N ASP A 488 -8.95 -19.11 9.01
CA ASP A 488 -8.62 -20.42 8.43
C ASP A 488 -7.34 -21.01 9.01
N ALA A 489 -6.38 -20.16 9.40
CA ALA A 489 -5.14 -20.61 10.02
C ALA A 489 -4.58 -19.59 11.03
N PHE A 490 -3.70 -20.07 11.90
CA PHE A 490 -3.11 -19.26 12.97
C PHE A 490 -1.59 -19.33 12.97
N VAL A 491 -0.94 -18.21 13.30
CA VAL A 491 0.46 -18.16 13.69
C VAL A 491 0.54 -17.99 15.20
N LEU A 492 1.16 -18.95 15.88
CA LEU A 492 1.33 -18.96 17.34
C LEU A 492 2.81 -18.91 17.73
N ASP A 493 3.08 -18.52 18.97
CA ASP A 493 4.42 -18.60 19.54
C ASP A 493 4.92 -20.06 19.64
N ASP A 494 6.22 -20.29 19.50
CA ASP A 494 6.84 -21.61 19.69
C ASP A 494 6.62 -22.20 21.10
N ALA A 495 6.45 -21.33 22.10
CA ALA A 495 6.11 -21.71 23.46
C ALA A 495 4.62 -22.07 23.62
N ASP A 496 3.74 -21.63 22.71
CA ASP A 496 2.30 -21.82 22.81
C ASP A 496 1.87 -23.23 22.39
N ARG A 497 1.36 -24.00 23.36
CA ARG A 497 0.88 -25.38 23.18
C ARG A 497 -0.63 -25.48 22.97
N THR A 498 -1.32 -24.37 22.79
CA THR A 498 -2.76 -24.34 22.51
C THR A 498 -3.07 -25.19 21.30
N ASP A 499 -4.05 -26.08 21.45
CA ASP A 499 -4.55 -26.96 20.39
C ASP A 499 -5.72 -26.26 19.71
N ILE A 500 -5.54 -25.94 18.42
CA ILE A 500 -6.55 -25.27 17.59
C ILE A 500 -6.94 -26.25 16.48
N ASP A 501 -8.24 -26.43 16.26
CA ASP A 501 -8.78 -27.30 15.20
C ASP A 501 -8.71 -26.64 13.81
N ARG A 502 -7.59 -25.99 13.51
CA ARG A 502 -7.24 -25.30 12.26
C ARG A 502 -5.73 -25.41 12.04
N PRO A 503 -5.20 -25.26 10.81
CA PRO A 503 -3.77 -25.16 10.57
C PRO A 503 -3.07 -24.12 11.47
N VAL A 504 -1.92 -24.52 12.02
CA VAL A 504 -1.10 -23.66 12.88
C VAL A 504 0.36 -23.70 12.42
N VAL A 505 0.93 -22.53 12.15
CA VAL A 505 2.37 -22.33 12.01
C VAL A 505 2.91 -21.76 13.33
N ARG A 506 4.07 -22.25 13.79
CA ARG A 506 4.69 -21.79 15.03
C ARG A 506 6.05 -21.15 14.75
N THR A 507 6.28 -20.01 15.39
CA THR A 507 7.55 -19.27 15.37
C THR A 507 7.62 -18.40 16.63
N ASP A 508 8.79 -17.93 17.03
CA ASP A 508 8.91 -16.87 18.03
C ASP A 508 8.14 -15.61 17.57
N THR A 509 7.07 -15.24 18.28
CA THR A 509 6.18 -14.10 17.94
C THR A 509 6.56 -12.80 18.63
N ARG A 510 7.65 -12.80 19.41
CA ARG A 510 8.21 -11.55 19.95
C ARG A 510 8.72 -10.65 18.83
N MET A 511 8.29 -9.39 18.83
CA MET A 511 8.68 -8.37 17.84
C MET A 511 9.39 -7.20 18.53
N ASP A 512 10.73 -7.25 18.56
CA ASP A 512 11.56 -6.14 19.04
C ASP A 512 12.09 -5.28 17.88
N ASP A 513 12.27 -5.85 16.68
CA ASP A 513 12.75 -5.16 15.48
C ASP A 513 12.14 -5.68 14.15
N ALA A 514 12.58 -5.11 13.02
CA ALA A 514 12.09 -5.46 11.69
C ALA A 514 12.48 -6.89 11.24
N ASP A 515 13.58 -7.46 11.74
CA ASP A 515 13.98 -8.83 11.43
C ASP A 515 13.06 -9.82 12.16
N ASP A 516 12.63 -9.49 13.37
CA ASP A 516 11.59 -10.22 14.09
C ASP A 516 10.25 -10.18 13.36
N ALA A 517 9.83 -8.98 12.93
CA ALA A 517 8.61 -8.82 12.14
C ALA A 517 8.68 -9.62 10.83
N ALA A 518 9.83 -9.61 10.15
CA ALA A 518 10.06 -10.37 8.92
C ALA A 518 9.96 -11.88 9.13
N ARG A 519 10.44 -12.40 10.27
CA ARG A 519 10.28 -13.81 10.64
C ARG A 519 8.80 -14.18 10.74
N ILE A 520 8.01 -13.37 11.44
CA ILE A 520 6.57 -13.61 11.62
C ILE A 520 5.83 -13.47 10.29
N ALA A 521 6.18 -12.47 9.46
CA ALA A 521 5.60 -12.30 8.14
C ALA A 521 5.80 -13.54 7.24
N ARG A 522 6.97 -14.19 7.28
CA ARG A 522 7.20 -15.47 6.58
C ARG A 522 6.35 -16.61 7.13
N ALA A 523 6.16 -16.67 8.44
CA ALA A 523 5.27 -17.66 9.06
C ALA A 523 3.80 -17.44 8.67
N VAL A 524 3.39 -16.18 8.53
CA VAL A 524 2.07 -15.81 8.00
C VAL A 524 1.93 -16.24 6.54
N GLN A 525 2.94 -16.00 5.70
CA GLN A 525 2.95 -16.48 4.31
C GLN A 525 2.86 -18.01 4.23
N GLU A 526 3.62 -18.73 5.05
CA GLU A 526 3.53 -20.20 5.15
C GLU A 526 2.12 -20.65 5.55
N ALA A 527 1.49 -19.96 6.51
CA ALA A 527 0.12 -20.27 6.92
C ALA A 527 -0.89 -19.98 5.79
N LEU A 528 -0.73 -18.90 5.04
CA LEU A 528 -1.57 -18.56 3.88
C LEU A 528 -1.45 -19.62 2.78
N GLU A 529 -0.23 -20.07 2.46
CA GLU A 529 0.01 -21.15 1.48
C GLU A 529 -0.68 -22.47 1.84
N VAL A 530 -1.01 -22.70 3.10
CA VAL A 530 -1.72 -23.91 3.56
C VAL A 530 -3.23 -23.83 3.33
N VAL A 531 -3.80 -22.62 3.32
CA VAL A 531 -5.26 -22.39 3.25
C VAL A 531 -5.75 -21.86 1.90
N MET A 532 -4.84 -21.39 1.05
CA MET A 532 -5.07 -21.09 -0.37
C MET A 532 -4.99 -22.35 -1.24
#